data_AF-A0A258BNA9-F1
#
_entry.id   AF-A0A258BNA9-F1
#
_cell.length_a   1.000
_cell.length_b   1.000
_cell.length_c   1.000
_cell.angle_alpha   90.00
_cell.angle_beta   90.00
_cell.angle_gamma   90.00
#
_symmetry.space_group_name_H-M   'P 1'
#
loop_
_entity.id
_entity.type
_entity.pdbx_description
1 polymer ?
#
loop_
_entity_poly.entity_id
_entity_poly.type
_entity_poly.pdbx_seq_one_letter_code
_entity_poly.pdbx_strand_id
1 'polypeptide(L)'
;MDTGALKKFAQEARRTLRDQVSAKLVQVLAENSAARREAPKAVQQLESEIGRTSRDQVIERVAYTWFNRFTALRFMDANGYTAVRVVTPADGQTRPEILSEATASVIGDEVPEAAAAQIRALLENRTPSRDPQGEAYRLLLVATCNHWHAAMPFMFETIADYTELLMPEDLLSQGSILSKMRAVMTDEACQDVEVIGWLYQFYISEKKDEVFAWLKKNKKISAENIPAATQLFTPHWIVRYLVDNSLGRLWMLNRPNSRIRDVMDYYIAPEEAEADFLRISSPEEIKICDPA
;
A
#
# COMPACT_ATOMS: atom_id res chain seq x y z
N MET A 1 -10.74 -15.60 -6.00
CA MET A 1 -9.42 -15.08 -5.59
C MET A 1 -8.59 -16.17 -4.92
N ASP A 2 -7.35 -16.41 -5.37
CA ASP A 2 -6.43 -17.40 -4.78
C ASP A 2 -5.64 -16.78 -3.62
N THR A 3 -6.14 -16.95 -2.40
CA THR A 3 -5.51 -16.42 -1.18
C THR A 3 -4.18 -17.12 -0.84
N GLY A 4 -3.96 -18.35 -1.32
CA GLY A 4 -2.70 -19.07 -1.13
C GLY A 4 -1.56 -18.44 -1.94
N ALA A 5 -1.81 -18.12 -3.21
CA ALA A 5 -0.87 -17.41 -4.07
C ALA A 5 -0.57 -15.99 -3.52
N LEU A 6 -1.61 -15.26 -3.09
CA LEU A 6 -1.45 -13.94 -2.46
C LEU A 6 -0.58 -14.00 -1.20
N LYS A 7 -0.80 -15.01 -0.34
CA LYS A 7 0.01 -15.18 0.87
C LYS A 7 1.47 -15.42 0.54
N LYS A 8 1.76 -16.36 -0.37
CA LYS A 8 3.13 -16.68 -0.79
C LYS A 8 3.82 -15.45 -1.36
N PHE A 9 3.14 -14.71 -2.24
CA PHE A 9 3.66 -13.47 -2.81
C PHE A 9 3.93 -12.42 -1.74
N ALA A 10 2.99 -12.12 -0.84
CA ALA A 10 3.16 -11.04 0.14
C ALA A 10 4.31 -11.30 1.13
N GLN A 11 4.50 -12.57 1.55
CA GLN A 11 5.63 -12.97 2.38
C GLN A 11 6.97 -12.83 1.63
N GLU A 12 7.03 -13.28 0.37
CA GLU A 12 8.20 -13.10 -0.49
C GLU A 12 8.50 -11.63 -0.75
N ALA A 13 7.48 -10.83 -1.04
CA ALA A 13 7.55 -9.39 -1.26
C ALA A 13 8.21 -8.68 -0.09
N ARG A 14 7.79 -8.98 1.15
CA ARG A 14 8.40 -8.40 2.34
C ARG A 14 9.90 -8.70 2.43
N ARG A 15 10.31 -9.96 2.23
CA ARG A 15 11.73 -10.33 2.25
C ARG A 15 12.51 -9.61 1.17
N THR A 16 12.06 -9.72 -0.08
CA THR A 16 12.74 -9.11 -1.24
C THR A 16 12.87 -7.60 -1.11
N LEU A 17 11.80 -6.90 -0.72
CA LEU A 17 11.83 -5.44 -0.57
C LEU A 17 12.75 -5.02 0.57
N ARG A 18 12.74 -5.71 1.72
CA ARG A 18 13.67 -5.41 2.82
C ARG A 18 15.12 -5.63 2.40
N ASP A 19 15.42 -6.70 1.66
CA ASP A 19 16.78 -7.00 1.19
C ASP A 19 17.26 -5.94 0.20
N GLN A 20 16.42 -5.54 -0.76
CA GLN A 20 16.73 -4.50 -1.74
C GLN A 20 16.93 -3.13 -1.08
N VAL A 21 16.03 -2.75 -0.18
CA VAL A 21 16.14 -1.49 0.58
C VAL A 21 17.40 -1.49 1.46
N SER A 22 17.72 -2.62 2.09
CA SER A 22 18.95 -2.78 2.89
C SER A 22 20.21 -2.59 2.04
N ALA A 23 20.28 -3.24 0.87
CA ALA A 23 21.40 -3.08 -0.05
C ALA A 23 21.54 -1.63 -0.54
N LYS A 24 20.42 -0.99 -0.87
CA LYS A 24 20.39 0.41 -1.30
C LYS A 24 20.81 1.37 -0.19
N LEU A 25 20.40 1.10 1.04
CA LEU A 25 20.79 1.87 2.21
C LEU A 25 22.32 1.91 2.39
N VAL A 26 22.99 0.76 2.22
CA VAL A 26 24.46 0.69 2.26
C VAL A 26 25.09 1.53 1.17
N GLN A 27 24.58 1.47 -0.06
CA GLN A 27 25.09 2.24 -1.19
C GLN A 27 24.90 3.76 -0.99
N VAL A 28 23.72 4.18 -0.55
CA VAL A 28 23.36 5.59 -0.33
C VAL A 28 24.21 6.21 0.78
N LEU A 29 24.46 5.47 1.88
CA LEU A 29 25.22 5.98 3.02
C LEU A 29 26.74 5.91 2.86
N ALA A 30 27.27 5.27 1.81
CA ALA A 30 28.71 5.24 1.55
C ALA A 30 29.30 6.67 1.46
N GLU A 31 30.53 6.88 1.95
CA GLU A 31 31.15 8.20 2.08
C GLU A 31 31.20 8.98 0.75
N ASN A 32 31.47 8.27 -0.36
CA ASN A 32 31.60 8.84 -1.70
C ASN A 32 30.39 8.52 -2.61
N SER A 33 29.23 8.22 -2.04
CA SER A 33 28.03 7.88 -2.81
C SER A 33 27.58 9.04 -3.71
N ALA A 34 26.97 8.70 -4.86
CA ALA A 34 26.34 9.71 -5.72
C ALA A 34 25.22 10.44 -4.97
N ALA A 35 24.43 9.71 -4.16
CA ALA A 35 23.35 10.28 -3.35
C ALA A 35 23.80 11.41 -2.42
N ARG A 36 24.99 11.33 -1.81
CA ARG A 36 25.54 12.42 -0.98
C ARG A 36 25.87 13.68 -1.77
N ARG A 37 26.23 13.53 -3.05
CA ARG A 37 26.53 14.67 -3.95
C ARG A 37 25.27 15.27 -4.55
N GLU A 38 24.36 14.41 -5.01
CA GLU A 38 23.18 14.80 -5.78
C GLU A 38 21.99 15.17 -4.89
N ALA A 39 21.85 14.54 -3.71
CA ALA A 39 20.74 14.74 -2.79
C ALA A 39 21.21 14.83 -1.31
N PRO A 40 22.12 15.78 -0.95
CA PRO A 40 22.71 15.86 0.39
C PRO A 40 21.67 16.01 1.51
N LYS A 41 20.60 16.78 1.28
CA LYS A 41 19.51 16.98 2.25
C LYS A 41 18.76 15.68 2.54
N ALA A 42 18.48 14.89 1.51
CA ALA A 42 17.81 13.60 1.63
C ALA A 42 18.66 12.60 2.42
N VAL A 43 19.97 12.55 2.18
CA VAL A 43 20.89 11.70 2.95
C VAL A 43 20.96 12.16 4.41
N GLN A 44 21.00 13.46 4.68
CA GLN A 44 20.99 13.97 6.06
C GLN A 44 19.69 13.59 6.80
N GLN A 45 18.53 13.70 6.14
CA GLN A 45 17.25 13.24 6.70
C GLN A 45 17.28 11.73 6.99
N LEU A 46 17.82 10.94 6.07
CA LEU A 46 17.98 9.50 6.25
C LEU A 46 18.83 9.16 7.48
N GLU A 47 19.98 9.81 7.63
CA GLU A 47 20.87 9.62 8.79
C GLU A 47 20.19 10.05 10.10
N SER A 48 19.46 11.16 10.08
CA SER A 48 18.68 11.62 11.23
C SER A 48 17.60 10.61 11.63
N GLU A 49 16.87 10.05 10.66
CA GLU A 49 15.84 9.06 10.92
C GLU A 49 16.43 7.76 11.48
N ILE A 50 17.58 7.31 10.96
CA ILE A 50 18.32 6.17 11.51
C ILE A 50 18.75 6.44 12.96
N GLY A 51 19.24 7.64 13.25
CA GLY A 51 19.65 8.05 14.60
C GLY A 51 18.49 8.13 15.60
N ARG A 52 17.30 8.53 15.14
CA ARG A 52 16.07 8.60 15.94
C ARG A 52 15.45 7.22 16.19
N THR A 53 15.61 6.30 15.24
CA THR A 53 14.99 4.98 15.26
C THR A 53 16.06 3.88 15.20
N SER A 54 16.19 3.21 14.06
CA SER A 54 17.27 2.29 13.75
C SER A 54 17.32 2.04 12.23
N ARG A 55 18.41 1.44 11.74
CA ARG A 55 18.48 0.99 10.34
C ARG A 55 17.36 0.03 9.99
N ASP A 56 17.07 -0.93 10.87
CA ASP A 56 16.04 -1.95 10.64
C ASP A 56 14.64 -1.35 10.54
N GLN A 57 14.32 -0.36 11.39
CA GLN A 57 13.03 0.34 11.32
C GLN A 57 12.89 1.19 10.05
N VAL A 58 13.96 1.86 9.61
CA VAL A 58 13.94 2.59 8.33
C VAL A 58 13.75 1.63 7.15
N ILE A 59 14.45 0.48 7.15
CA ILE A 59 14.30 -0.55 6.11
C ILE A 59 12.86 -1.08 6.08
N GLU A 60 12.30 -1.46 7.23
CA GLU A 60 10.93 -1.97 7.31
C GLU A 60 9.91 -0.93 6.82
N ARG A 61 10.04 0.32 7.28
CA ARG A 61 9.14 1.41 6.88
C ARG A 61 9.18 1.61 5.37
N VAL A 62 10.37 1.78 4.78
CA VAL A 62 10.49 2.05 3.34
C VAL A 62 10.04 0.86 2.49
N ALA A 63 10.39 -0.37 2.89
CA ALA A 63 9.93 -1.58 2.21
C ALA A 63 8.40 -1.66 2.21
N TYR A 64 7.77 -1.40 3.36
CA TYR A 64 6.32 -1.40 3.49
C TYR A 64 5.67 -0.26 2.69
N THR A 65 6.23 0.95 2.70
CA THR A 65 5.74 2.08 1.89
C THR A 65 5.71 1.73 0.40
N TRP A 66 6.78 1.13 -0.13
CA TRP A 66 6.81 0.74 -1.54
C TRP A 66 5.88 -0.44 -1.84
N PHE A 67 5.81 -1.45 -0.97
CA PHE A 67 4.82 -2.52 -1.10
C PHE A 67 3.39 -1.97 -1.19
N ASN A 68 3.07 -1.03 -0.30
CA ASN A 68 1.76 -0.40 -0.24
C ASN A 68 1.43 0.38 -1.51
N ARG A 69 2.35 1.25 -1.95
CA ARG A 69 2.18 2.05 -3.17
C ARG A 69 2.04 1.18 -4.42
N PHE A 70 2.86 0.15 -4.57
CA PHE A 70 2.74 -0.78 -5.70
C PHE A 70 1.39 -1.51 -5.69
N THR A 71 0.93 -1.95 -4.51
CA THR A 71 -0.38 -2.59 -4.35
C THR A 71 -1.50 -1.64 -4.76
N ALA A 72 -1.46 -0.40 -4.28
CA ALA A 72 -2.44 0.63 -4.63
C ALA A 72 -2.45 0.92 -6.14
N LEU A 73 -1.28 1.23 -6.73
CA LEU A 73 -1.17 1.51 -8.16
C LEU A 73 -1.63 0.34 -9.02
N ARG A 74 -1.27 -0.90 -8.66
CA ARG A 74 -1.73 -2.10 -9.38
C ARG A 74 -3.24 -2.26 -9.30
N PHE A 75 -3.83 -2.05 -8.12
CA PHE A 75 -5.28 -2.13 -7.93
C PHE A 75 -6.00 -1.05 -8.75
N MET A 76 -5.44 0.16 -8.79
CA MET A 76 -5.95 1.27 -9.58
C MET A 76 -5.91 0.99 -11.09
N ASP A 77 -4.81 0.42 -11.58
CA ASP A 77 -4.70 0.00 -12.98
C ASP A 77 -5.75 -1.06 -13.35
N ALA A 78 -6.02 -2.04 -12.48
CA ALA A 78 -7.02 -3.09 -12.72
C ALA A 78 -8.45 -2.55 -12.78
N ASN A 79 -8.72 -1.45 -12.07
CA ASN A 79 -10.05 -0.87 -11.96
C ASN A 79 -10.24 0.37 -12.84
N GLY A 80 -9.25 0.72 -13.67
CA GLY A 80 -9.31 1.85 -14.60
C GLY A 80 -9.34 3.22 -13.89
N TYR A 81 -8.76 3.34 -12.69
CA TYR A 81 -8.67 4.61 -11.99
C TYR A 81 -7.50 5.49 -12.48
N THR A 82 -6.57 4.90 -13.21
CA THR A 82 -5.45 5.58 -13.88
C THR A 82 -5.76 5.70 -15.37
N ALA A 83 -5.53 6.89 -15.96
CA ALA A 83 -5.74 7.10 -17.39
C ALA A 83 -4.71 6.33 -18.24
N VAL A 84 -3.47 6.25 -17.75
CA VAL A 84 -2.37 5.45 -18.30
C VAL A 84 -1.93 4.47 -17.22
N ARG A 85 -1.87 3.17 -17.53
CA ARG A 85 -1.53 2.15 -16.51
C ARG A 85 -0.08 2.30 -16.02
N VAL A 86 0.08 2.38 -14.70
CA VAL A 86 1.35 2.77 -14.06
C VAL A 86 2.24 1.56 -13.79
N VAL A 87 1.66 0.46 -13.35
CA VAL A 87 2.32 -0.82 -13.03
C VAL A 87 2.02 -1.86 -14.11
N THR A 88 0.82 -1.83 -14.69
CA THR A 88 0.35 -2.81 -15.67
C THR A 88 0.84 -2.46 -17.08
N PRO A 89 1.36 -3.43 -17.85
CA PRO A 89 1.71 -3.23 -19.25
C PRO A 89 0.51 -2.94 -20.14
N ALA A 90 0.77 -2.27 -21.27
CA ALA A 90 -0.17 -2.23 -22.38
C ALA A 90 -0.41 -3.64 -22.94
N ASP A 91 -1.54 -3.84 -23.62
CA ASP A 91 -1.94 -5.15 -24.11
C ASP A 91 -0.92 -5.70 -25.12
N GLY A 92 -0.46 -6.92 -24.90
CA GLY A 92 0.60 -7.55 -25.71
C GLY A 92 2.02 -7.03 -25.44
N GLN A 93 2.21 -6.13 -24.47
CA GLN A 93 3.52 -5.61 -24.06
C GLN A 93 3.98 -6.19 -22.72
N THR A 94 5.26 -6.01 -22.41
CA THR A 94 5.87 -6.43 -21.14
C THR A 94 6.25 -5.27 -20.23
N ARG A 95 6.34 -4.06 -20.77
CA ARG A 95 6.68 -2.84 -20.03
C ARG A 95 5.41 -2.14 -19.56
N PRO A 96 5.41 -1.50 -18.38
CA PRO A 96 4.30 -0.69 -17.91
C PRO A 96 3.89 0.36 -18.95
N GLU A 97 2.59 0.57 -19.14
CA GLU A 97 2.06 1.45 -20.18
C GLU A 97 2.60 2.87 -20.06
N ILE A 98 2.71 3.41 -18.85
CA ILE A 98 3.28 4.74 -18.58
C ILE A 98 4.72 4.91 -19.11
N LEU A 99 5.52 3.84 -19.10
CA LEU A 99 6.88 3.87 -19.64
C LEU A 99 6.86 3.79 -21.17
N SER A 100 5.93 3.02 -21.76
CA SER A 100 5.74 2.94 -23.20
C SER A 100 5.29 4.28 -23.79
N GLU A 101 4.35 4.96 -23.13
CA GLU A 101 3.90 6.31 -23.51
C GLU A 101 5.04 7.34 -23.39
N ALA A 102 5.77 7.32 -22.27
CA ALA A 102 6.92 8.22 -22.09
C ALA A 102 7.99 8.00 -23.16
N THR A 103 8.20 6.75 -23.61
CA THR A 103 9.12 6.41 -24.71
C THR A 103 8.63 7.00 -26.04
N ALA A 104 7.31 7.10 -26.24
CA ALA A 104 6.69 7.78 -27.38
C ALA A 104 6.64 9.31 -27.20
N SER A 105 7.34 9.87 -26.21
CA SER A 105 7.33 11.30 -25.85
C SER A 105 5.97 11.82 -25.37
N VAL A 106 5.09 10.93 -24.91
CA VAL A 106 3.81 11.25 -24.27
C VAL A 106 4.01 11.11 -22.76
N ILE A 107 4.07 12.24 -22.05
CA ILE A 107 4.19 12.29 -20.59
C ILE A 107 3.00 13.09 -20.08
N GLY A 108 2.27 12.54 -19.11
CA GLY A 108 1.08 13.17 -18.53
C GLY A 108 1.40 14.44 -17.74
N ASP A 109 0.41 15.33 -17.64
CA ASP A 109 0.51 16.63 -16.96
C ASP A 109 0.73 16.50 -15.45
N GLU A 110 0.47 15.31 -14.89
CA GLU A 110 0.78 14.97 -13.50
C GLU A 110 2.28 14.94 -13.20
N VAL A 111 3.13 14.84 -14.22
CA VAL A 111 4.59 14.82 -14.07
C VAL A 111 5.14 16.25 -14.13
N PRO A 112 5.83 16.74 -13.09
CA PRO A 112 6.42 18.08 -13.11
C PRO A 112 7.42 18.23 -14.27
N GLU A 113 7.42 19.38 -14.94
CA GLU A 113 8.23 19.60 -16.16
C GLU A 113 9.74 19.34 -15.94
N ALA A 114 10.28 19.64 -14.75
CA ALA A 114 11.66 19.31 -14.42
C ALA A 114 11.93 17.80 -14.46
N ALA A 115 11.01 16.98 -13.93
CA ALA A 115 11.10 15.53 -13.98
C ALA A 115 10.85 15.02 -15.40
N ALA A 116 9.88 15.58 -16.12
CA ALA A 116 9.58 15.22 -17.51
C ALA A 116 10.80 15.47 -18.43
N ALA A 117 11.50 16.59 -18.26
CA ALA A 117 12.74 16.88 -18.98
C ALA A 117 13.86 15.86 -18.69
N GLN A 118 14.01 15.45 -17.42
CA GLN A 118 14.97 14.41 -17.04
C GLN A 118 14.61 13.04 -17.63
N ILE A 119 13.33 12.65 -17.58
CA ILE A 119 12.80 11.43 -18.18
C ILE A 119 13.09 11.40 -19.68
N ARG A 120 12.78 12.48 -20.41
CA ARG A 120 13.08 12.60 -21.85
C ARG A 120 14.58 12.46 -22.12
N ALA A 121 15.43 13.14 -21.35
CA ALA A 121 16.87 13.05 -21.52
C ALA A 121 17.43 11.63 -21.27
N LEU A 122 16.86 10.88 -20.32
CA LEU A 122 17.21 9.48 -20.08
C LEU A 122 16.77 8.58 -21.24
N LEU A 123 15.50 8.67 -21.66
CA LEU A 123 14.93 7.80 -22.71
C LEU A 123 15.54 8.05 -24.09
N GLU A 124 15.97 9.28 -24.37
CA GLU A 124 16.67 9.66 -25.60
C GLU A 124 18.20 9.43 -25.54
N ASN A 125 18.72 8.87 -24.43
CA ASN A 125 20.15 8.67 -24.18
C ASN A 125 21.00 9.95 -24.23
N ARG A 126 20.40 11.10 -23.89
CA ARG A 126 21.12 12.39 -23.73
C ARG A 126 21.84 12.50 -22.39
N THR A 127 21.46 11.68 -21.42
CA THR A 127 22.10 11.57 -20.11
C THR A 127 22.77 10.20 -19.96
N PRO A 128 24.04 10.11 -19.55
CA PRO A 128 24.70 8.83 -19.28
C PRO A 128 24.00 8.08 -18.15
N SER A 129 23.51 6.87 -18.44
CA SER A 129 22.92 5.97 -17.43
C SER A 129 23.24 4.52 -17.80
N ARG A 130 23.37 3.67 -16.78
CA ARG A 130 23.50 2.20 -16.97
C ARG A 130 22.14 1.52 -17.13
N ASP A 131 21.06 2.19 -16.75
CA ASP A 131 19.68 1.69 -16.79
C ASP A 131 18.71 2.88 -17.05
N PRO A 132 18.75 3.49 -18.25
CA PRO A 132 17.99 4.71 -18.53
C PRO A 132 16.48 4.50 -18.43
N GLN A 133 15.98 3.32 -18.84
CA GLN A 133 14.55 3.00 -18.75
C GLN A 133 14.10 2.75 -17.31
N GLY A 134 14.88 2.04 -16.50
CA GLY A 134 14.55 1.85 -15.10
C GLY A 134 14.60 3.17 -14.32
N GLU A 135 15.60 4.03 -14.57
CA GLU A 135 15.65 5.38 -13.98
C GLU A 135 14.44 6.23 -14.37
N ALA A 136 14.10 6.27 -15.66
CA ALA A 136 12.92 6.98 -16.15
C ALA A 136 11.63 6.46 -15.49
N TYR A 137 11.49 5.14 -15.37
CA TYR A 137 10.32 4.53 -14.73
C TYR A 137 10.20 4.86 -13.25
N ARG A 138 11.32 4.92 -12.51
CA ARG A 138 11.32 5.34 -11.10
C ARG A 138 10.87 6.79 -10.94
N LEU A 139 11.30 7.69 -11.82
CA LEU A 139 10.84 9.10 -11.83
C LEU A 139 9.33 9.20 -12.12
N LEU A 140 8.82 8.40 -13.09
CA LEU A 140 7.39 8.32 -13.39
C LEU A 140 6.59 7.82 -12.17
N LEU A 141 7.07 6.80 -11.47
CA LEU A 141 6.45 6.28 -10.25
C LEU A 141 6.40 7.34 -9.13
N VAL A 142 7.50 8.06 -8.92
CA VAL A 142 7.60 9.14 -7.93
C VAL A 142 6.59 10.25 -8.25
N ALA A 143 6.57 10.71 -9.49
CA ALA A 143 5.63 11.74 -9.94
C ALA A 143 4.17 11.28 -9.77
N THR A 144 3.87 10.04 -10.16
CA THR A 144 2.53 9.46 -9.99
C THR A 144 2.11 9.39 -8.52
N CYS A 145 3.00 8.94 -7.63
CA CYS A 145 2.72 8.90 -6.19
C CYS A 145 2.47 10.31 -5.63
N ASN A 146 3.27 11.30 -6.05
CA ASN A 146 3.10 12.68 -5.61
C ASN A 146 1.79 13.30 -6.14
N HIS A 147 1.34 12.93 -7.34
CA HIS A 147 0.04 13.34 -7.85
C HIS A 147 -1.10 12.81 -6.98
N TRP A 148 -1.09 11.50 -6.70
CA TRP A 148 -2.13 10.86 -5.90
C TRP A 148 -2.11 11.24 -4.41
N HIS A 149 -1.01 11.78 -3.90
CA HIS A 149 -0.93 12.33 -2.54
C HIS A 149 -2.02 13.38 -2.28
N ALA A 150 -2.34 14.23 -3.27
CA ALA A 150 -3.33 15.29 -3.09
C ALA A 150 -4.74 14.74 -2.77
N ALA A 151 -5.12 13.61 -3.36
CA ALA A 151 -6.41 12.98 -3.15
C ALA A 151 -6.39 11.95 -2.00
N MET A 152 -5.27 11.23 -1.85
CA MET A 152 -5.12 10.11 -0.90
C MET A 152 -3.82 10.24 -0.09
N PRO A 153 -3.68 11.27 0.76
CA PRO A 153 -2.44 11.53 1.49
C PRO A 153 -2.08 10.42 2.49
N PHE A 154 -3.06 9.64 2.93
CA PHE A 154 -2.88 8.47 3.81
C PHE A 154 -2.26 7.25 3.10
N MET A 155 -2.43 7.14 1.78
CA MET A 155 -1.94 6.02 0.97
C MET A 155 -0.61 6.39 0.31
N PHE A 156 -0.58 7.56 -0.29
CA PHE A 156 0.59 8.12 -0.95
C PHE A 156 1.14 9.23 -0.07
N GLU A 157 1.79 8.89 1.05
CA GLU A 157 2.47 9.89 1.87
C GLU A 157 3.41 10.73 0.99
N THR A 158 3.49 12.04 1.22
CA THR A 158 4.44 12.90 0.50
C THR A 158 5.82 12.30 0.70
N ILE A 159 6.50 12.04 -0.41
CA ILE A 159 7.78 11.34 -0.38
C ILE A 159 8.72 12.13 0.53
N ALA A 160 9.13 11.53 1.66
CA ALA A 160 10.34 12.00 2.31
C ALA A 160 11.48 11.73 1.31
N ASP A 161 12.32 12.73 1.04
CA ASP A 161 13.31 12.65 -0.04
C ASP A 161 14.16 11.37 0.00
N TYR A 162 14.38 10.79 1.20
CA TYR A 162 15.12 9.54 1.35
C TYR A 162 14.34 8.27 0.95
N THR A 163 13.02 8.24 0.96
CA THR A 163 12.22 7.07 0.57
C THR A 163 12.41 6.77 -0.92
N GLU A 164 12.61 7.80 -1.74
CA GLU A 164 13.00 7.68 -3.15
C GLU A 164 14.43 7.14 -3.30
N LEU A 165 15.38 7.65 -2.50
CA LEU A 165 16.77 7.15 -2.51
C LEU A 165 16.86 5.64 -2.25
N LEU A 166 15.90 5.12 -1.50
CA LEU A 166 15.82 3.73 -1.08
C LEU A 166 14.81 2.91 -1.91
N MET A 167 14.30 3.44 -3.02
CA MET A 167 13.41 2.70 -3.91
C MET A 167 14.10 1.45 -4.49
N PRO A 168 13.40 0.31 -4.60
CA PRO A 168 13.88 -0.85 -5.36
C PRO A 168 14.28 -0.51 -6.81
N GLU A 169 15.39 -1.08 -7.29
CA GLU A 169 15.87 -0.80 -8.65
C GLU A 169 15.26 -1.72 -9.71
N ASP A 170 15.20 -3.03 -9.45
CA ASP A 170 14.65 -4.01 -10.40
C ASP A 170 13.12 -4.05 -10.39
N LEU A 171 12.53 -3.14 -11.18
CA LEU A 171 11.08 -2.99 -11.34
C LEU A 171 10.57 -3.44 -12.71
N LEU A 172 11.46 -3.61 -13.69
CA LEU A 172 11.09 -3.88 -15.09
C LEU A 172 11.41 -5.32 -15.52
N SER A 173 12.23 -6.08 -14.79
CA SER A 173 12.52 -7.47 -15.16
C SER A 173 11.30 -8.38 -14.97
N GLN A 174 11.33 -9.55 -15.63
CA GLN A 174 10.32 -10.59 -15.43
C GLN A 174 10.31 -11.15 -14.00
N GLY A 175 11.45 -11.08 -13.30
CA GLY A 175 11.59 -11.51 -11.90
C GLY A 175 11.28 -10.41 -10.87
N SER A 176 11.00 -9.19 -11.33
CA SER A 176 10.74 -8.04 -10.48
C SER A 176 9.53 -8.23 -9.57
N ILE A 177 9.50 -7.43 -8.50
CA ILE A 177 8.37 -7.43 -7.57
C ILE A 177 7.05 -7.07 -8.27
N LEU A 178 7.08 -6.13 -9.23
CA LEU A 178 5.90 -5.71 -9.98
C LEU A 178 5.38 -6.81 -10.91
N SER A 179 6.29 -7.56 -11.54
CA SER A 179 5.91 -8.73 -12.35
C SER A 179 5.19 -9.79 -11.51
N LYS A 180 5.77 -10.14 -10.36
CA LYS A 180 5.16 -11.10 -9.42
C LYS A 180 3.83 -10.59 -8.86
N MET A 181 3.74 -9.28 -8.57
CA MET A 181 2.52 -8.64 -8.08
C MET A 181 1.38 -8.77 -9.09
N ARG A 182 1.62 -8.44 -10.36
CA ARG A 182 0.62 -8.56 -11.43
C ARG A 182 0.11 -10.00 -11.61
N ALA A 183 0.95 -10.99 -11.31
CA ALA A 183 0.58 -12.40 -11.43
C ALA A 183 -0.45 -12.85 -10.38
N VAL A 184 -0.47 -12.21 -9.19
CA VAL A 184 -1.41 -12.56 -8.11
C VAL A 184 -2.55 -11.55 -7.96
N MET A 185 -2.29 -10.28 -8.27
CA MET A 185 -3.31 -9.23 -8.39
C MET A 185 -3.79 -9.20 -9.83
N THR A 186 -4.54 -10.22 -10.26
CA THR A 186 -5.20 -10.22 -11.57
C THR A 186 -6.34 -9.21 -11.60
N ASP A 187 -6.85 -8.84 -12.78
CA ASP A 187 -7.97 -7.91 -12.88
C ASP A 187 -9.23 -8.45 -12.18
N GLU A 188 -9.44 -9.78 -12.25
CA GLU A 188 -10.50 -10.47 -11.50
C GLU A 188 -10.28 -10.38 -9.98
N ALA A 189 -9.05 -10.62 -9.50
CA ALA A 189 -8.76 -10.51 -8.06
C ALA A 189 -8.94 -9.08 -7.55
N CYS A 190 -8.67 -8.07 -8.39
CA CYS A 190 -8.81 -6.67 -8.06
C CYS A 190 -10.25 -6.15 -8.15
N GLN A 191 -11.23 -6.95 -8.62
CA GLN A 191 -12.65 -6.60 -8.49
C GLN A 191 -13.11 -6.65 -7.02
N ASP A 192 -12.41 -7.41 -6.19
CA ASP A 192 -12.68 -7.50 -4.76
C ASP A 192 -11.65 -6.68 -3.98
N VAL A 193 -12.12 -5.63 -3.29
CA VAL A 193 -11.28 -4.76 -2.45
C VAL A 193 -10.57 -5.52 -1.33
N GLU A 194 -11.07 -6.69 -0.92
CA GLU A 194 -10.43 -7.52 0.10
C GLU A 194 -9.02 -7.97 -0.29
N VAL A 195 -8.67 -8.00 -1.59
CA VAL A 195 -7.33 -8.38 -2.06
C VAL A 195 -6.24 -7.54 -1.37
N ILE A 196 -6.49 -6.25 -1.17
CA ILE A 196 -5.58 -5.31 -0.51
C ILE A 196 -5.42 -5.69 0.97
N GLY A 197 -6.55 -5.97 1.63
CA GLY A 197 -6.58 -6.40 3.03
C GLY A 197 -5.82 -7.69 3.29
N TRP A 198 -6.03 -8.69 2.43
CA TRP A 198 -5.30 -9.96 2.47
C TRP A 198 -3.80 -9.75 2.24
N LEU A 199 -3.41 -8.95 1.26
CA LEU A 199 -2.00 -8.63 1.00
C LEU A 199 -1.32 -7.99 2.21
N TYR A 200 -1.94 -7.02 2.88
CA TYR A 200 -1.36 -6.41 4.08
C TYR A 200 -1.25 -7.40 5.24
N GLN A 201 -2.29 -8.19 5.49
CA GLN A 201 -2.24 -9.20 6.54
C GLN A 201 -1.16 -10.25 6.29
N PHE A 202 -1.01 -10.70 5.04
CA PHE A 202 -0.01 -11.69 4.69
C PHE A 202 1.41 -11.11 4.66
N TYR A 203 1.58 -9.84 4.26
CA TYR A 203 2.88 -9.17 4.27
C TYR A 203 3.53 -9.22 5.66
N ILE A 204 2.76 -8.92 6.71
CA ILE A 204 3.27 -8.90 8.10
C ILE A 204 3.20 -10.27 8.81
N SER A 205 2.67 -11.31 8.16
CA SER A 205 2.37 -12.59 8.81
C SER A 205 3.58 -13.28 9.45
N GLU A 206 4.75 -13.27 8.80
CA GLU A 206 5.96 -13.87 9.37
C GLU A 206 6.46 -13.11 10.60
N LYS A 207 6.37 -11.77 10.55
CA LYS A 207 6.70 -10.92 11.70
C LYS A 207 5.74 -11.15 12.86
N LYS A 208 4.45 -11.34 12.57
CA LYS A 208 3.46 -11.75 13.56
C LYS A 208 3.88 -13.07 14.22
N ASP A 209 4.20 -14.10 13.44
CA ASP A 209 4.61 -15.40 13.96
C ASP A 209 5.85 -15.30 14.87
N GLU A 210 6.83 -14.46 14.51
CA GLU A 210 8.00 -14.15 15.36
C GLU A 210 7.60 -13.52 16.70
N VAL A 211 6.73 -12.50 16.68
CA VAL A 211 6.24 -11.82 17.89
C VAL A 211 5.46 -12.76 18.79
N PHE A 212 4.60 -13.63 18.22
CA PHE A 212 3.89 -14.65 18.97
C PHE A 212 4.85 -15.71 19.55
N ALA A 213 5.93 -16.06 18.86
CA ALA A 213 6.96 -16.95 19.39
C ALA A 213 7.72 -16.31 20.58
N TRP A 214 7.90 -14.99 20.58
CA TRP A 214 8.49 -14.25 21.71
C TRP A 214 7.56 -14.19 22.92
N LEU A 215 6.25 -14.00 22.70
CA LEU A 215 5.23 -14.07 23.75
C LEU A 215 5.23 -15.42 24.47
N LYS A 216 5.32 -16.53 23.72
CA LYS A 216 5.46 -17.89 24.29
C LYS A 216 6.72 -18.05 25.17
N LYS A 217 7.70 -17.17 25.01
CA LYS A 217 8.94 -17.10 25.82
C LYS A 217 8.88 -16.02 26.91
N ASN A 218 7.69 -15.53 27.26
CA ASN A 218 7.45 -14.45 28.24
C ASN A 218 8.20 -13.14 27.95
N LYS A 219 8.53 -12.87 26.69
CA LYS A 219 9.06 -11.56 26.28
C LYS A 219 7.90 -10.58 26.08
N LYS A 220 8.00 -9.40 26.69
CA LYS A 220 7.03 -8.32 26.46
C LYS A 220 7.10 -7.85 25.01
N ILE A 221 5.94 -7.56 24.42
CA ILE A 221 5.85 -6.92 23.10
C ILE A 221 6.26 -5.46 23.28
N SER A 222 7.31 -5.04 22.58
CA SER A 222 7.71 -3.64 22.51
C SER A 222 6.79 -2.84 21.58
N ALA A 223 6.75 -1.51 21.72
CA ALA A 223 5.81 -0.65 21.02
C ALA A 223 5.82 -0.85 19.49
N GLU A 224 7.02 -1.03 18.91
CA GLU A 224 7.23 -1.27 17.48
C GLU A 224 6.70 -2.62 16.99
N ASN A 225 6.45 -3.58 17.89
CA ASN A 225 5.93 -4.91 17.54
C ASN A 225 4.42 -5.07 17.80
N ILE A 226 3.77 -4.07 18.40
CA ILE A 226 2.31 -4.07 18.63
C ILE A 226 1.53 -4.21 17.32
N PRO A 227 1.85 -3.47 16.22
CA PRO A 227 1.11 -3.58 14.98
C PRO A 227 1.11 -5.00 14.42
N ALA A 228 2.26 -5.69 14.44
CA ALA A 228 2.36 -7.06 13.95
C ALA A 228 1.46 -8.05 14.72
N ALA A 229 1.19 -7.80 16.01
CA ALA A 229 0.34 -8.67 16.83
C ALA A 229 -1.17 -8.33 16.72
N THR A 230 -1.51 -7.08 16.36
CA THR A 230 -2.88 -6.55 16.49
C THR A 230 -3.54 -6.19 15.17
N GLN A 231 -2.78 -5.97 14.11
CA GLN A 231 -3.30 -5.61 12.79
C GLN A 231 -3.85 -6.85 12.09
N LEU A 232 -5.17 -7.03 12.17
CA LEU A 232 -5.91 -8.09 11.48
C LEU A 232 -6.77 -7.46 10.41
N PHE A 233 -6.75 -8.06 9.22
CA PHE A 233 -7.69 -7.69 8.18
C PHE A 233 -9.08 -8.19 8.57
N THR A 234 -10.10 -7.36 8.35
CA THR A 234 -11.50 -7.68 8.65
C THR A 234 -12.25 -7.85 7.33
N PRO A 235 -12.60 -9.08 6.93
CA PRO A 235 -13.36 -9.35 5.72
C PRO A 235 -14.73 -8.67 5.72
N HIS A 236 -15.28 -8.44 4.53
CA HIS A 236 -16.55 -7.77 4.27
C HIS A 236 -17.69 -8.37 5.09
N TRP A 237 -17.79 -9.69 5.16
CA TRP A 237 -18.86 -10.35 5.93
C TRP A 237 -18.79 -10.02 7.43
N ILE A 238 -17.60 -9.89 8.01
CA ILE A 238 -17.45 -9.51 9.43
C ILE A 238 -17.90 -8.06 9.60
N VAL A 239 -17.49 -7.17 8.69
CA VAL A 239 -17.94 -5.77 8.71
C VAL A 239 -19.45 -5.68 8.61
N ARG A 240 -20.08 -6.41 7.69
CA ARG A 240 -21.54 -6.48 7.53
C ARG A 240 -22.21 -7.04 8.78
N TYR A 241 -21.69 -8.14 9.34
CA TYR A 241 -22.17 -8.70 10.59
C TYR A 241 -22.15 -7.68 11.73
N LEU A 242 -21.03 -6.96 11.90
CA LEU A 242 -20.89 -5.94 12.94
C LEU A 242 -21.87 -4.79 12.71
N VAL A 243 -21.99 -4.27 11.49
CA VAL A 243 -22.90 -3.16 11.16
C VAL A 243 -24.36 -3.56 11.34
N ASP A 244 -24.75 -4.71 10.81
CA ASP A 244 -26.11 -5.24 10.90
C ASP A 244 -26.51 -5.40 12.38
N ASN A 245 -25.64 -5.97 13.21
CA ASN A 245 -25.93 -6.27 14.61
C ASN A 245 -25.60 -5.15 15.60
N SER A 246 -25.08 -4.00 15.14
CA SER A 246 -24.91 -2.79 15.95
C SER A 246 -25.86 -1.69 15.48
N LEU A 247 -25.48 -0.94 14.43
CA LEU A 247 -26.27 0.15 13.88
C LEU A 247 -27.61 -0.33 13.32
N GLY A 248 -27.61 -1.46 12.62
CA GLY A 248 -28.83 -2.09 12.12
C GLY A 248 -29.77 -2.47 13.25
N ARG A 249 -29.25 -3.07 14.33
CA ARG A 249 -30.02 -3.39 15.54
C ARG A 249 -30.59 -2.16 16.23
N LEU A 250 -29.77 -1.15 16.49
CA LEU A 250 -30.22 0.10 17.08
C LEU A 250 -31.36 0.74 16.25
N TRP A 251 -31.22 0.71 14.93
CA TRP A 251 -32.27 1.19 14.04
C TRP A 251 -33.55 0.36 14.14
N MET A 252 -33.45 -0.97 14.14
CA MET A 252 -34.62 -1.86 14.26
C MET A 252 -35.33 -1.72 15.61
N LEU A 253 -34.61 -1.49 16.70
CA LEU A 253 -35.22 -1.19 18.01
C LEU A 253 -36.06 0.11 17.97
N ASN A 254 -35.58 1.13 17.25
CA ASN A 254 -36.28 2.40 17.09
C ASN A 254 -37.37 2.39 16.01
N ARG A 255 -37.28 1.49 15.03
CA ARG A 255 -38.17 1.37 13.87
C ARG A 255 -38.41 -0.11 13.53
N PRO A 256 -39.19 -0.86 14.32
CA PRO A 256 -39.36 -2.31 14.14
C PRO A 256 -39.92 -2.74 12.79
N ASN A 257 -40.68 -1.86 12.13
CA ASN A 257 -41.29 -2.12 10.82
C ASN A 257 -40.44 -1.63 9.63
N SER A 258 -39.17 -1.25 9.87
CA SER A 258 -38.29 -0.75 8.83
C SER A 258 -37.90 -1.83 7.82
N ARG A 259 -37.98 -1.50 6.53
CA ARG A 259 -37.58 -2.41 5.43
C ARG A 259 -36.08 -2.61 5.28
N ILE A 260 -35.25 -1.84 6.00
CA ILE A 260 -33.80 -2.04 5.99
C ILE A 260 -33.40 -3.43 6.51
N ARG A 261 -34.26 -4.08 7.29
CA ARG A 261 -34.11 -5.49 7.68
C ARG A 261 -34.00 -6.43 6.48
N ASP A 262 -34.67 -6.12 5.36
CA ASP A 262 -34.70 -6.93 4.14
C ASP A 262 -33.32 -7.05 3.48
N VAL A 263 -32.38 -6.16 3.82
CA VAL A 263 -31.01 -6.10 3.26
C VAL A 263 -29.91 -6.33 4.31
N MET A 264 -30.27 -6.75 5.53
CA MET A 264 -29.33 -7.11 6.60
C MET A 264 -29.14 -8.63 6.66
N ASP A 265 -28.31 -9.16 5.75
CA ASP A 265 -28.07 -10.59 5.59
C ASP A 265 -27.56 -11.29 6.87
N TYR A 266 -26.92 -10.55 7.77
CA TYR A 266 -26.29 -11.08 8.98
C TYR A 266 -27.01 -10.71 10.28
N TYR A 267 -28.13 -10.00 10.22
CA TYR A 267 -28.80 -9.54 11.44
C TYR A 267 -29.47 -10.68 12.21
N ILE A 268 -29.22 -10.70 13.51
CA ILE A 268 -29.76 -11.62 14.51
C ILE A 268 -30.83 -10.88 15.30
N ALA A 269 -32.08 -11.34 15.17
CA ALA A 269 -33.18 -10.79 15.95
C ALA A 269 -33.01 -11.12 17.44
N PRO A 270 -33.26 -10.16 18.35
CA PRO A 270 -33.30 -10.44 19.78
C PRO A 270 -34.35 -11.51 20.09
N GLU A 271 -34.02 -12.47 20.97
CA GLU A 271 -35.02 -13.44 21.48
C GLU A 271 -36.00 -12.77 22.45
N GLU A 272 -35.55 -11.75 23.19
CA GLU A 272 -36.34 -10.98 24.14
C GLU A 272 -36.45 -9.51 23.72
N ALA A 273 -37.55 -8.86 24.09
CA ALA A 273 -37.75 -7.45 23.80
C ALA A 273 -36.78 -6.58 24.64
N GLU A 274 -35.86 -5.90 23.98
CA GLU A 274 -34.95 -4.95 24.62
C GLU A 274 -35.68 -3.64 24.90
N ALA A 275 -35.79 -3.29 26.19
CA ALA A 275 -36.46 -2.05 26.61
C ALA A 275 -35.49 -0.88 26.77
N ASP A 276 -34.23 -1.16 27.09
CA ASP A 276 -33.17 -0.18 27.32
C ASP A 276 -32.27 -0.06 26.09
N PHE A 277 -32.48 0.99 25.31
CA PHE A 277 -31.70 1.30 24.12
C PHE A 277 -31.80 2.79 23.80
N LEU A 278 -30.79 3.30 23.09
CA LEU A 278 -30.74 4.71 22.68
C LEU A 278 -31.92 5.03 21.74
N ARG A 279 -32.71 6.05 22.11
CA ARG A 279 -33.84 6.51 21.29
C ARG A 279 -33.36 7.52 20.26
N ILE A 280 -33.57 7.21 18.99
CA ILE A 280 -33.20 8.06 17.86
C ILE A 280 -34.41 8.30 16.95
N SER A 281 -34.52 9.52 16.43
CA SER A 281 -35.60 9.92 15.51
C SER A 281 -35.18 9.83 14.05
N SER A 282 -33.89 9.96 13.78
CA SER A 282 -33.29 10.03 12.45
C SER A 282 -31.91 9.35 12.42
N PRO A 283 -31.43 8.85 11.26
CA PRO A 283 -30.09 8.28 11.14
C PRO A 283 -28.97 9.26 11.54
N GLU A 284 -29.18 10.55 11.35
CA GLU A 284 -28.24 11.63 11.65
C GLU A 284 -27.99 11.82 13.17
N GLU A 285 -28.83 11.24 14.02
CA GLU A 285 -28.66 11.25 15.47
C GLU A 285 -27.65 10.20 15.96
N ILE A 286 -27.30 9.21 15.13
CA ILE A 286 -26.33 8.16 15.46
C ILE A 286 -24.91 8.77 15.44
N LYS A 287 -24.21 8.68 16.57
CA LYS A 287 -22.83 9.18 16.74
C LYS A 287 -21.86 8.02 16.96
N ILE A 288 -20.58 8.26 16.64
CA ILE A 288 -19.48 7.27 16.64
C ILE A 288 -19.28 6.55 18.00
N CYS A 289 -19.74 7.13 19.11
CA CYS A 289 -19.55 6.59 20.46
C CYS A 289 -20.86 6.18 21.14
N ASP A 290 -21.96 6.06 20.41
CA ASP A 290 -23.21 5.57 21.00
C ASP A 290 -23.04 4.09 21.35
N PRO A 291 -23.30 3.67 22.60
CA PRO A 291 -23.25 2.26 22.96
C PRO A 291 -24.33 1.52 22.16
N ALA A 292 -23.90 0.51 21.41
CA ALA A 292 -24.77 -0.45 20.74
C ALA A 292 -25.32 -1.47 21.74
#